data_AF-A0A0E3Q8A6-F1
#
_entry.id   AF-A0A0E3Q8A6-F1
#
_cell.length_a   1.000
_cell.length_b   1.000
_cell.length_c   1.000
_cell.angle_alpha   90.00
_cell.angle_beta   90.00
_cell.angle_gamma   90.00
#
_symmetry.space_group_name_H-M   'P 1'
#
loop_
_entity.id
_entity.type
_entity.pdbx_description
1 polymer ?
#
loop_
_entity_poly.entity_id
_entity_poly.type
_entity_poly.pdbx_seq_one_letter_code
_entity_poly.pdbx_strand_id
1 'polypeptide(L)'
;MVQVTVDPVSRIEGHYRINTEVNGEGVITDAQSNGLQLRGFERLLQRQDPRDAALLSQRICGVCPVSHGIAAANALDELFGVAGEVPKNGLLMRNIQQALNYIASHAAHVYVLWAPDLANSAYRDILAKYGDVGNSVWKELQGRFAPLIYQIDGASYPAGSSYLGAIVEFRRLHEAISLIASKMPHPVLQHVGGVVYSPTVADIGQILSYVTKTMEFVKAFTLGVSPDTWIENTYRASSPQKAANFVLNHLQELLNKSLDSKDFSHSAGWGDVPLFAAFGSELIGEKLLGLPISMKMDLAGTYKDPDKIGFLSYGVFFKPEKGDGYDPTSPADSRVIPSGYMDGYFKLEKFDYRKISESISHSFYIDDVNDRPPWNGVTVPEGTPENIDYTKGSKSRYSWAKAPHYDGIPCEVGPLARMMVMGEPLVTALVKTFQDNGYYPVNNYTRMIARMQEILVVVPELIKWLTQDLQAGGKVAVHTDLSMAKSSTGMGLWEAPRGALGHWIATDSDSMVTLYQAVVPSTWNLAPRNSQGIPSPVEQALIGTKISAAENALGVDYSNPLGILHTARSYDPCLACAVHTIDKTGKHPDYIIKVL
;
A
#
# COMPACT_ATOMS: atom_id res chain seq x y z
N MET A 1 31.08 12.92 1.96
CA MET A 1 29.82 12.36 1.45
C MET A 1 30.13 10.99 0.85
N VAL A 2 29.30 10.00 1.13
CA VAL A 2 29.39 8.62 0.61
C VAL A 2 28.10 8.31 -0.13
N GLN A 3 28.19 7.67 -1.30
CA GLN A 3 27.02 7.17 -2.02
C GLN A 3 26.64 5.79 -1.47
N VAL A 4 25.41 5.63 -1.00
CA VAL A 4 24.85 4.34 -0.57
C VAL A 4 23.71 3.99 -1.51
N THR A 5 23.87 2.88 -2.22
CA THR A 5 22.89 2.38 -3.19
C THR A 5 22.35 1.04 -2.73
N VAL A 6 21.03 0.89 -2.72
CA VAL A 6 20.35 -0.39 -2.53
C VAL A 6 19.74 -0.80 -3.87
N ASP A 7 20.37 -1.78 -4.52
CA ASP A 7 19.94 -2.32 -5.81
C ASP A 7 20.32 -3.82 -5.93
N PRO A 8 19.34 -4.74 -6.01
CA PRO A 8 17.91 -4.49 -5.94
C PRO A 8 17.42 -4.22 -4.51
N VAL A 9 16.40 -3.38 -4.34
CA VAL A 9 15.57 -3.45 -3.13
C VAL A 9 14.79 -4.76 -3.18
N SER A 10 15.00 -5.65 -2.21
CA SER A 10 14.36 -6.97 -2.15
C SER A 10 13.11 -6.98 -1.24
N ARG A 11 12.33 -8.08 -1.27
CA ARG A 11 11.06 -8.24 -0.53
C ARG A 11 10.04 -7.14 -0.87
N ILE A 12 9.93 -6.88 -2.16
CA ILE A 12 9.02 -5.93 -2.76
C ILE A 12 8.52 -6.53 -4.09
N GLU A 13 7.58 -5.85 -4.75
CA GLU A 13 7.16 -6.24 -6.10
C GLU A 13 7.88 -5.36 -7.14
N GLY A 14 8.46 -6.00 -8.17
CA GLY A 14 9.15 -5.33 -9.28
C GLY A 14 10.62 -4.98 -9.03
N HIS A 15 11.20 -4.18 -9.93
CA HIS A 15 12.62 -3.78 -9.90
C HIS A 15 12.77 -2.33 -9.42
N TYR A 16 13.38 -2.18 -8.25
CA TYR A 16 13.51 -0.91 -7.57
C TYR A 16 14.93 -0.68 -7.07
N ARG A 17 15.42 0.54 -7.26
CA ARG A 17 16.71 1.01 -6.76
C ARG A 17 16.51 2.29 -5.97
N ILE A 18 17.28 2.41 -4.88
CA ILE A 18 17.38 3.64 -4.10
C ILE A 18 18.83 4.07 -4.07
N ASN A 19 19.11 5.27 -4.57
CA ASN A 19 20.41 5.92 -4.39
C ASN A 19 20.31 6.99 -3.30
N THR A 20 21.31 7.08 -2.44
CA THR A 20 21.38 8.11 -1.39
C THR A 20 22.77 8.71 -1.24
N GLU A 21 22.82 10.00 -0.92
CA GLU A 21 24.03 10.69 -0.50
C GLU A 21 24.07 10.80 1.02
N VAL A 22 25.13 10.29 1.64
CA VAL A 22 25.21 10.11 3.10
C VAL A 22 26.39 10.88 3.67
N ASN A 23 26.18 11.62 4.77
CA ASN A 23 27.23 12.37 5.45
C ASN A 23 28.02 11.49 6.44
N GLY A 24 29.06 12.06 7.09
CA GLY A 24 29.91 11.32 8.03
C GLY A 24 29.19 10.80 9.28
N GLU A 25 27.99 11.29 9.59
CA GLU A 25 27.16 10.84 10.71
C GLU A 25 26.12 9.79 10.29
N GLY A 26 26.19 9.32 9.04
CA GLY A 26 25.24 8.36 8.48
C GLY A 26 23.86 8.95 8.21
N VAL A 27 23.72 10.27 8.07
CA VAL A 27 22.46 10.94 7.70
C VAL A 27 22.36 11.02 6.17
N ILE A 28 21.20 10.65 5.64
CA ILE A 28 20.87 10.82 4.23
C ILE A 28 20.62 12.31 3.96
N THR A 29 21.32 12.88 2.98
CA THR A 29 21.22 14.29 2.58
C THR A 29 20.54 14.48 1.23
N ASP A 30 20.58 13.46 0.37
CA ASP A 30 19.85 13.38 -0.88
C ASP A 30 19.40 11.94 -1.11
N ALA A 31 18.25 11.75 -1.76
CA ALA A 31 17.70 10.44 -2.08
C ALA A 31 17.04 10.45 -3.47
N GLN A 32 17.14 9.34 -4.18
CA GLN A 32 16.51 9.11 -5.48
C GLN A 32 15.73 7.80 -5.45
N SER A 33 14.48 7.85 -5.89
CA SER A 33 13.60 6.69 -6.08
C SER A 33 13.61 6.27 -7.56
N ASN A 34 14.26 5.15 -7.88
CA ASN A 34 14.50 4.72 -9.25
C ASN A 34 13.64 3.51 -9.62
N GLY A 35 12.60 3.71 -10.43
CA GLY A 35 11.89 2.63 -11.13
C GLY A 35 12.73 2.12 -12.30
N LEU A 36 13.09 0.83 -12.29
CA LEU A 36 14.05 0.25 -13.23
C LEU A 36 13.44 -0.52 -14.41
N GLN A 37 12.14 -0.78 -14.37
CA GLN A 37 11.45 -1.59 -15.37
C GLN A 37 10.42 -0.74 -16.09
N LEU A 38 10.20 -0.98 -17.39
CA LEU A 38 9.13 -0.38 -18.18
C LEU A 38 8.36 -1.48 -18.90
N ARG A 39 7.03 -1.58 -18.66
CA ARG A 39 6.24 -2.77 -19.07
C ARG A 39 5.26 -2.77 -20.20
N GLY A 40 4.01 -2.25 -20.12
CA GLY A 40 2.99 -2.39 -21.18
C GLY A 40 2.05 -1.27 -21.59
N PHE A 41 1.22 -0.92 -20.63
CA PHE A 41 -0.19 -1.13 -20.71
C PHE A 41 -0.91 0.05 -21.34
N GLU A 42 -0.49 1.28 -21.08
CA GLU A 42 -1.11 2.49 -21.64
C GLU A 42 -1.08 2.50 -23.16
N ARG A 43 0.09 2.24 -23.76
CA ARG A 43 0.24 2.11 -25.21
C ARG A 43 -0.34 0.80 -25.74
N LEU A 44 -0.22 -0.29 -24.98
CA LEU A 44 -0.70 -1.61 -25.39
C LEU A 44 -2.22 -1.64 -25.58
N LEU A 45 -2.95 -0.90 -24.76
CA LEU A 45 -4.42 -0.81 -24.80
C LEU A 45 -4.94 0.10 -25.91
N GLN A 46 -4.10 0.98 -26.50
CA GLN A 46 -4.52 1.75 -27.67
C GLN A 46 -4.87 0.83 -28.84
N ARG A 47 -5.95 1.21 -29.54
CA ARG A 47 -6.55 0.47 -30.67
C ARG A 47 -7.02 -0.93 -30.30
N GLN A 48 -7.27 -1.21 -29.02
CA GLN A 48 -7.93 -2.44 -28.56
C GLN A 48 -9.43 -2.19 -28.33
N ASP A 49 -10.18 -3.27 -28.18
CA ASP A 49 -11.54 -3.21 -27.65
C ASP A 49 -11.49 -2.73 -26.18
N PRO A 50 -12.24 -1.70 -25.79
CA PRO A 50 -12.20 -1.17 -24.42
C PRO A 50 -12.57 -2.21 -23.37
N ARG A 51 -13.43 -3.19 -23.70
CA ARG A 51 -13.90 -4.22 -22.75
C ARG A 51 -12.77 -5.10 -22.25
N ASP A 52 -11.69 -5.25 -23.03
CA ASP A 52 -10.52 -6.05 -22.63
C ASP A 52 -9.69 -5.37 -21.53
N ALA A 53 -9.87 -4.06 -21.31
CA ALA A 53 -9.09 -3.31 -20.32
C ALA A 53 -9.25 -3.89 -18.90
N ALA A 54 -10.43 -4.37 -18.53
CA ALA A 54 -10.69 -4.97 -17.21
C ALA A 54 -9.90 -6.27 -16.97
N LEU A 55 -9.48 -6.97 -18.02
CA LEU A 55 -8.67 -8.19 -17.94
C LEU A 55 -7.19 -7.89 -18.14
N LEU A 56 -6.84 -7.08 -19.13
CA LEU A 56 -5.46 -6.78 -19.50
C LEU A 56 -4.76 -5.94 -18.43
N SER A 57 -5.44 -4.93 -17.88
CA SER A 57 -4.86 -4.06 -16.84
C SER A 57 -4.49 -4.81 -15.57
N GLN A 58 -5.13 -5.95 -15.27
CA GLN A 58 -4.74 -6.78 -14.14
C GLN A 58 -3.30 -7.29 -14.25
N ARG A 59 -2.75 -7.39 -15.46
CA ARG A 59 -1.36 -7.85 -15.68
C ARG A 59 -0.36 -6.74 -15.41
N ILE A 60 -0.81 -5.53 -15.08
CA ILE A 60 0.05 -4.50 -14.49
C ILE A 60 0.67 -5.02 -13.19
N CYS A 61 -0.01 -5.83 -12.39
CA CYS A 61 0.58 -6.35 -11.15
C CYS A 61 0.02 -7.71 -10.74
N GLY A 62 0.89 -8.64 -10.31
CA GLY A 62 0.49 -9.93 -9.76
C GLY A 62 -0.02 -9.88 -8.30
N VAL A 63 0.29 -8.80 -7.56
CA VAL A 63 -0.07 -8.63 -6.15
C VAL A 63 -1.36 -7.83 -5.95
N CYS A 64 -1.62 -6.79 -6.75
CA CYS A 64 -2.89 -6.05 -6.72
C CYS A 64 -3.74 -6.15 -8.02
N PRO A 65 -3.86 -7.34 -8.66
CA PRO A 65 -4.55 -7.49 -9.93
C PRO A 65 -6.05 -7.16 -9.82
N VAL A 66 -6.66 -7.45 -8.66
CA VAL A 66 -8.07 -7.15 -8.37
C VAL A 66 -8.35 -5.66 -8.53
N SER A 67 -7.50 -4.82 -7.96
CA SER A 67 -7.71 -3.38 -7.93
C SER A 67 -7.60 -2.75 -9.32
N HIS A 68 -6.64 -3.19 -10.14
CA HIS A 68 -6.58 -2.76 -11.55
C HIS A 68 -7.82 -3.19 -12.34
N GLY A 69 -8.28 -4.44 -12.15
CA GLY A 69 -9.48 -4.93 -12.81
C GLY A 69 -10.72 -4.12 -12.42
N ILE A 70 -10.87 -3.76 -11.13
CA ILE A 70 -11.99 -2.93 -10.65
C ILE A 70 -11.88 -1.50 -11.14
N ALA A 71 -10.70 -0.86 -11.05
CA ALA A 71 -10.50 0.50 -11.55
C ALA A 71 -10.80 0.58 -13.05
N ALA A 72 -10.31 -0.38 -13.84
CA ALA A 72 -10.64 -0.48 -15.26
C ALA A 72 -12.14 -0.70 -15.49
N ALA A 73 -12.79 -1.61 -14.76
CA ALA A 73 -14.23 -1.82 -14.88
C ALA A 73 -15.04 -0.57 -14.53
N ASN A 74 -14.63 0.18 -13.51
CA ASN A 74 -15.28 1.44 -13.15
C ASN A 74 -15.12 2.49 -14.26
N ALA A 75 -13.93 2.60 -14.86
CA ALA A 75 -13.70 3.47 -16.01
C ALA A 75 -14.57 3.07 -17.21
N LEU A 76 -14.77 1.77 -17.41
CA LEU A 76 -15.64 1.24 -18.45
C LEU A 76 -17.12 1.52 -18.16
N ASP A 77 -17.57 1.45 -16.91
CA ASP A 77 -18.96 1.77 -16.57
C ASP A 77 -19.30 3.21 -16.96
N GLU A 78 -18.38 4.16 -16.71
CA GLU A 78 -18.55 5.55 -17.14
C GLU A 78 -18.46 5.69 -18.67
N LEU A 79 -17.47 5.05 -19.30
CA LEU A 79 -17.28 5.07 -20.76
C LEU A 79 -18.53 4.59 -21.53
N PHE A 80 -19.20 3.57 -21.00
CA PHE A 80 -20.42 3.00 -21.58
C PHE A 80 -21.70 3.73 -21.10
N GLY A 81 -21.59 4.69 -20.19
CA GLY A 81 -22.74 5.44 -19.67
C GLY A 81 -23.65 4.64 -18.72
N VAL A 82 -23.14 3.58 -18.09
CA VAL A 82 -23.90 2.65 -17.23
C VAL A 82 -23.51 2.71 -15.76
N ALA A 83 -22.61 3.61 -15.34
CA ALA A 83 -22.19 3.75 -13.95
C ALA A 83 -23.35 3.93 -12.96
N GLY A 84 -24.40 4.65 -13.36
CA GLY A 84 -25.64 4.85 -12.59
C GLY A 84 -26.58 3.64 -12.54
N GLU A 85 -26.28 2.56 -13.28
CA GLU A 85 -27.16 1.39 -13.42
C GLU A 85 -26.52 0.09 -12.93
N VAL A 86 -25.25 0.13 -12.51
CA VAL A 86 -24.56 -1.06 -12.01
C VAL A 86 -25.32 -1.64 -10.81
N PRO A 87 -25.76 -2.91 -10.86
CA PRO A 87 -26.60 -3.45 -9.79
C PRO A 87 -25.88 -3.46 -8.43
N LYS A 88 -26.62 -3.21 -7.35
CA LYS A 88 -26.13 -3.28 -5.95
C LYS A 88 -25.31 -4.54 -5.70
N ASN A 89 -25.81 -5.68 -6.15
CA ASN A 89 -25.15 -6.97 -6.02
C ASN A 89 -23.81 -7.03 -6.78
N GLY A 90 -23.72 -6.41 -7.95
CA GLY A 90 -22.46 -6.29 -8.69
C GLY A 90 -21.44 -5.40 -7.97
N LEU A 91 -21.90 -4.30 -7.38
CA LEU A 91 -21.06 -3.42 -6.55
C LEU A 91 -20.55 -4.13 -5.29
N LEU A 92 -21.42 -4.89 -4.62
CA LEU A 92 -21.05 -5.72 -3.47
C LEU A 92 -20.03 -6.79 -3.82
N MET A 93 -20.16 -7.43 -4.99
CA MET A 93 -19.17 -8.41 -5.44
C MET A 93 -17.79 -7.80 -5.67
N ARG A 94 -17.74 -6.59 -6.26
CA ARG A 94 -16.49 -5.81 -6.36
C ARG A 94 -15.92 -5.46 -4.97
N ASN A 95 -16.78 -5.05 -4.04
CA ASN A 95 -16.38 -4.76 -2.65
C ASN A 95 -15.78 -5.99 -1.94
N ILE A 96 -16.49 -7.12 -1.95
CA ILE A 96 -16.09 -8.36 -1.30
C ILE A 96 -14.73 -8.83 -1.84
N GLN A 97 -14.57 -8.82 -3.17
CA GLN A 97 -13.32 -9.23 -3.77
C GLN A 97 -12.16 -8.30 -3.41
N GLN A 98 -12.40 -6.98 -3.42
CA GLN A 98 -11.40 -6.00 -3.02
C GLN A 98 -11.02 -6.13 -1.54
N ALA A 99 -11.99 -6.42 -0.66
CA ALA A 99 -11.77 -6.59 0.77
C ALA A 99 -10.92 -7.83 1.07
N LEU A 100 -11.24 -8.97 0.45
CA LEU A 100 -10.42 -10.18 0.56
C LEU A 100 -8.98 -9.92 0.08
N ASN A 101 -8.83 -9.18 -1.03
CA ASN A 101 -7.52 -8.81 -1.55
C ASN A 101 -6.76 -7.83 -0.64
N TYR A 102 -7.45 -6.89 0.02
CA TYR A 102 -6.86 -6.00 1.02
C TYR A 102 -6.29 -6.77 2.19
N ILE A 103 -7.10 -7.65 2.79
CA ILE A 103 -6.69 -8.46 3.94
C ILE A 103 -5.48 -9.33 3.57
N ALA A 104 -5.53 -9.99 2.39
CA ALA A 104 -4.43 -10.81 1.91
C ALA A 104 -3.15 -9.99 1.64
N SER A 105 -3.27 -8.86 0.93
CA SER A 105 -2.12 -8.02 0.58
C SER A 105 -1.47 -7.38 1.82
N HIS A 106 -2.28 -6.88 2.76
CA HIS A 106 -1.76 -6.28 3.99
C HIS A 106 -1.09 -7.30 4.89
N ALA A 107 -1.69 -8.48 5.06
CA ALA A 107 -1.08 -9.56 5.82
C ALA A 107 0.24 -10.02 5.19
N ALA A 108 0.26 -10.22 3.87
CA ALA A 108 1.49 -10.59 3.16
C ALA A 108 2.57 -9.51 3.29
N HIS A 109 2.21 -8.23 3.16
CA HIS A 109 3.16 -7.14 3.33
C HIS A 109 3.72 -7.10 4.75
N VAL A 110 2.85 -7.05 5.76
CA VAL A 110 3.23 -6.96 7.17
C VAL A 110 4.13 -8.13 7.53
N TYR A 111 3.72 -9.37 7.27
CA TYR A 111 4.40 -10.55 7.81
C TYR A 111 5.49 -11.12 6.92
N VAL A 112 5.36 -11.06 5.60
CA VAL A 112 6.28 -11.73 4.66
C VAL A 112 7.28 -10.75 4.05
N LEU A 113 6.90 -9.50 3.85
CA LEU A 113 7.76 -8.51 3.18
C LEU A 113 8.50 -7.61 4.17
N TRP A 114 7.78 -7.04 5.13
CA TRP A 114 8.31 -6.02 6.03
C TRP A 114 8.80 -6.57 7.39
N ALA A 115 8.00 -7.35 8.12
CA ALA A 115 8.37 -7.85 9.44
C ALA A 115 9.67 -8.67 9.52
N PRO A 116 10.14 -9.36 8.45
CA PRO A 116 11.48 -9.95 8.47
C PRO A 116 12.61 -8.95 8.72
N ASP A 117 12.39 -7.65 8.52
CA ASP A 117 13.33 -6.61 8.94
C ASP A 117 13.49 -6.52 10.46
N LEU A 118 12.42 -6.82 11.22
CA LEU A 118 12.44 -6.88 12.69
C LEU A 118 13.30 -8.03 13.21
N ALA A 119 13.49 -9.06 12.39
CA ALA A 119 14.41 -10.16 12.63
C ALA A 119 15.82 -9.89 12.08
N ASN A 120 16.22 -8.65 11.77
CA ASN A 120 17.61 -8.38 11.41
C ASN A 120 18.53 -8.47 12.65
N SER A 121 19.72 -9.07 12.52
CA SER A 121 20.66 -9.24 13.65
C SER A 121 21.12 -7.92 14.28
N ALA A 122 21.03 -6.79 13.59
CA ALA A 122 21.25 -5.48 14.21
C ALA A 122 20.33 -5.26 15.44
N TYR A 123 19.07 -5.71 15.38
CA TYR A 123 18.15 -5.59 16.51
C TYR A 123 18.51 -6.52 17.66
N ARG A 124 19.13 -7.68 17.41
CA ARG A 124 19.70 -8.52 18.48
C ARG A 124 20.67 -7.71 19.32
N ASP A 125 21.64 -7.07 18.67
CA ASP A 125 22.74 -6.41 19.33
C ASP A 125 22.31 -5.07 19.96
N ILE A 126 21.32 -4.39 19.38
CA ILE A 126 20.68 -3.21 19.97
C ILE A 126 19.91 -3.61 21.24
N LEU A 127 19.01 -4.59 21.14
CA LEU A 127 18.15 -5.00 22.25
C LEU A 127 18.94 -5.67 23.38
N ALA A 128 20.03 -6.40 23.08
CA ALA A 128 20.89 -7.01 24.09
C ALA A 128 21.47 -6.01 25.10
N LYS A 129 21.56 -4.71 24.75
CA LYS A 129 21.92 -3.63 25.68
C LYS A 129 20.93 -3.48 26.84
N TYR A 130 19.72 -4.01 26.70
CA TYR A 130 18.69 -4.09 27.74
C TYR A 130 18.66 -5.43 28.47
N GLY A 131 19.77 -6.18 28.45
CA GLY A 131 19.95 -7.40 29.23
C GLY A 131 18.90 -8.46 28.90
N ASP A 132 18.43 -9.16 29.93
CA ASP A 132 17.51 -10.30 29.74
C ASP A 132 16.18 -9.91 29.09
N VAL A 133 15.66 -8.71 29.38
CA VAL A 133 14.40 -8.24 28.77
C VAL A 133 14.59 -8.07 27.28
N GLY A 134 15.65 -7.37 26.86
CA GLY A 134 15.95 -7.20 25.44
C GLY A 134 16.24 -8.52 24.73
N ASN A 135 16.94 -9.46 25.39
CA ASN A 135 17.16 -10.80 24.86
C ASN A 135 15.84 -11.59 24.67
N SER A 136 14.88 -11.44 25.59
CA SER A 136 13.56 -12.05 25.44
C SER A 136 12.76 -11.42 24.29
N VAL A 137 12.78 -10.09 24.15
CA VAL A 137 12.12 -9.42 23.02
C VAL A 137 12.74 -9.86 21.69
N TRP A 138 14.07 -9.94 21.60
CA TRP A 138 14.75 -10.44 20.41
C TRP A 138 14.33 -11.88 20.06
N LYS A 139 14.22 -12.77 21.06
CA LYS A 139 13.73 -14.14 20.83
C LYS A 139 12.33 -14.15 20.22
N GLU A 140 11.44 -13.24 20.64
CA GLU A 140 10.11 -13.12 20.04
C GLU A 140 10.18 -12.57 18.62
N LEU A 141 10.94 -11.50 18.36
CA LEU A 141 11.08 -10.96 17.00
C LEU A 141 11.64 -12.01 16.03
N GLN A 142 12.70 -12.70 16.41
CA GLN A 142 13.30 -13.77 15.62
C GLN A 142 12.37 -14.97 15.50
N GLY A 143 11.72 -15.40 16.59
CA GLY A 143 10.84 -16.57 16.63
C GLY A 143 9.52 -16.37 15.87
N ARG A 144 9.09 -15.13 15.64
CA ARG A 144 7.84 -14.81 14.93
C ARG A 144 8.04 -14.39 13.49
N PHE A 145 9.11 -13.65 13.19
CA PHE A 145 9.27 -12.96 11.91
C PHE A 145 10.45 -13.45 11.05
N ALA A 146 11.24 -14.40 11.53
CA ALA A 146 12.32 -14.99 10.72
C ALA A 146 11.76 -15.57 9.39
N PRO A 147 12.37 -15.24 8.24
CA PRO A 147 11.95 -15.78 6.95
C PRO A 147 12.32 -17.27 6.81
N LEU A 148 11.85 -17.93 5.73
CA LEU A 148 12.09 -19.36 5.47
C LEU A 148 13.57 -19.75 5.46
N ILE A 149 14.40 -18.90 4.84
CA ILE A 149 15.85 -19.08 4.79
C ILE A 149 16.42 -17.96 5.65
N TYR A 150 16.75 -18.31 6.88
CA TYR A 150 17.25 -17.35 7.85
C TYR A 150 18.51 -17.86 8.55
N GLN A 151 19.56 -17.06 8.47
CA GLN A 151 20.85 -17.35 9.04
C GLN A 151 21.42 -16.12 9.75
N ILE A 152 22.05 -16.35 10.89
CA ILE A 152 22.82 -15.35 11.61
C ILE A 152 24.16 -15.98 11.95
N ASP A 153 25.26 -15.29 11.64
CA ASP A 153 26.62 -15.74 11.97
C ASP A 153 26.91 -17.18 11.50
N GLY A 154 26.33 -17.59 10.36
CA GLY A 154 26.47 -18.93 9.78
C GLY A 154 25.56 -20.02 10.40
N ALA A 155 24.82 -19.72 11.46
CA ALA A 155 23.84 -20.63 12.05
C ALA A 155 22.46 -20.47 11.41
N SER A 156 21.84 -21.59 11.02
CA SER A 156 20.46 -21.61 10.50
C SER A 156 19.42 -21.64 11.61
N TYR A 157 18.36 -20.87 11.44
CA TYR A 157 17.24 -20.78 12.38
C TYR A 157 15.93 -21.22 11.69
N PRO A 158 14.96 -21.77 12.44
CA PRO A 158 13.65 -22.08 11.89
C PRO A 158 12.92 -20.80 11.48
N ALA A 159 12.04 -20.92 10.48
CA ALA A 159 11.14 -19.85 10.08
C ALA A 159 10.19 -19.48 11.23
N GLY A 160 9.86 -18.19 11.31
CA GLY A 160 9.06 -17.65 12.38
C GLY A 160 7.60 -18.10 12.32
N SER A 161 6.97 -18.20 13.49
CA SER A 161 5.59 -18.69 13.64
C SER A 161 4.56 -17.80 12.93
N SER A 162 4.59 -16.49 13.17
CA SER A 162 3.69 -15.51 12.53
C SER A 162 3.94 -15.40 11.03
N TYR A 163 5.21 -15.44 10.61
CA TYR A 163 5.61 -15.49 9.19
C TYR A 163 4.97 -16.69 8.47
N LEU A 164 5.09 -17.90 9.02
CA LEU A 164 4.52 -19.11 8.43
C LEU A 164 2.99 -19.10 8.47
N GLY A 165 2.39 -18.67 9.59
CA GLY A 165 0.95 -18.58 9.73
C GLY A 165 0.31 -17.63 8.72
N ALA A 166 0.94 -16.48 8.47
CA ALA A 166 0.46 -15.52 7.47
C ALA A 166 0.46 -16.09 6.04
N ILE A 167 1.41 -16.95 5.67
CA ILE A 167 1.43 -17.62 4.35
C ILE A 167 0.22 -18.54 4.19
N VAL A 168 -0.17 -19.26 5.25
CA VAL A 168 -1.36 -20.13 5.23
C VAL A 168 -2.62 -19.31 5.04
N GLU A 169 -2.74 -18.19 5.74
CA GLU A 169 -3.90 -17.30 5.61
C GLU A 169 -3.95 -16.58 4.26
N PHE A 170 -2.80 -16.19 3.70
CA PHE A 170 -2.71 -15.67 2.34
C PHE A 170 -3.29 -16.65 1.31
N ARG A 171 -2.90 -17.93 1.39
CA ARG A 171 -3.48 -18.98 0.55
C ARG A 171 -4.99 -19.10 0.75
N ARG A 172 -5.46 -19.12 2.01
CA ARG A 172 -6.89 -19.25 2.34
C ARG A 172 -7.73 -18.11 1.74
N LEU A 173 -7.24 -16.87 1.83
CA LEU A 173 -7.92 -15.71 1.25
C LEU A 173 -7.92 -15.75 -0.28
N HIS A 174 -6.87 -16.27 -0.91
CA HIS A 174 -6.84 -16.53 -2.36
C HIS A 174 -7.85 -17.61 -2.78
N GLU A 175 -8.01 -18.67 -1.99
CA GLU A 175 -9.06 -19.68 -2.20
C GLU A 175 -10.44 -19.02 -2.09
N ALA A 176 -10.66 -18.15 -1.10
CA ALA A 176 -11.91 -17.39 -0.96
C ALA A 176 -12.22 -16.49 -2.17
N ILE A 177 -11.23 -15.76 -2.70
CA ILE A 177 -11.38 -14.96 -3.93
C ILE A 177 -11.74 -15.86 -5.11
N SER A 178 -11.09 -17.02 -5.23
CA SER A 178 -11.26 -17.92 -6.37
C SER A 178 -12.65 -18.54 -6.44
N LEU A 179 -13.38 -18.66 -5.31
CA LEU A 179 -14.77 -19.15 -5.30
C LEU A 179 -15.70 -18.29 -6.16
N ILE A 180 -15.56 -16.96 -6.06
CA ILE A 180 -16.42 -16.03 -6.79
C ILE A 180 -15.78 -15.51 -8.07
N ALA A 181 -14.46 -15.61 -8.20
CA ALA A 181 -13.72 -14.98 -9.29
C ALA A 181 -12.92 -15.96 -10.15
N SER A 182 -13.18 -17.26 -10.00
CA SER A 182 -12.52 -18.43 -10.60
C SER A 182 -11.06 -18.66 -10.21
N LYS A 183 -10.24 -17.63 -10.11
CA LYS A 183 -8.82 -17.76 -9.74
C LYS A 183 -8.23 -16.52 -9.08
N MET A 184 -7.11 -16.72 -8.40
CA MET A 184 -6.21 -15.67 -7.92
C MET A 184 -4.77 -16.20 -8.02
N PRO A 185 -3.80 -15.45 -8.59
CA PRO A 185 -3.90 -14.10 -9.17
C PRO A 185 -4.72 -13.98 -10.47
N HIS A 186 -5.03 -12.73 -10.83
CA HIS A 186 -5.71 -12.32 -12.07
C HIS A 186 -7.14 -12.86 -12.27
N PRO A 187 -8.07 -12.53 -11.35
CA PRO A 187 -9.46 -12.99 -11.40
C PRO A 187 -10.20 -12.59 -12.67
N VAL A 188 -11.25 -13.34 -13.00
CA VAL A 188 -12.10 -13.08 -14.19
C VAL A 188 -13.49 -12.57 -13.83
N LEU A 189 -13.64 -11.96 -12.65
CA LEU A 189 -14.94 -11.48 -12.16
C LEU A 189 -15.41 -10.18 -12.85
N GLN A 190 -14.48 -9.28 -13.18
CA GLN A 190 -14.84 -7.90 -13.51
C GLN A 190 -15.33 -7.76 -14.93
N HIS A 191 -16.43 -7.01 -15.08
CA HIS A 191 -17.06 -6.72 -16.35
C HIS A 191 -17.59 -5.29 -16.34
N VAL A 192 -17.73 -4.70 -17.53
CA VAL A 192 -18.44 -3.44 -17.69
C VAL A 192 -19.92 -3.64 -17.30
N GLY A 193 -20.49 -2.69 -16.56
CA GLY A 193 -21.87 -2.78 -16.07
C GLY A 193 -22.08 -3.73 -14.89
N GLY A 194 -21.02 -4.32 -14.30
CA GLY A 194 -21.14 -5.17 -13.11
C GLY A 194 -20.05 -6.23 -12.95
N VAL A 195 -20.46 -7.48 -12.75
CA VAL A 195 -19.58 -8.66 -12.68
C VAL A 195 -20.19 -9.85 -13.40
N VAL A 196 -19.37 -10.83 -13.80
CA VAL A 196 -19.83 -11.98 -14.61
C VAL A 196 -20.44 -13.15 -13.81
N TYR A 197 -20.35 -13.13 -12.48
CA TYR A 197 -20.78 -14.23 -11.63
C TYR A 197 -21.62 -13.73 -10.45
N SER A 198 -22.73 -14.43 -10.19
CA SER A 198 -23.54 -14.24 -8.99
C SER A 198 -23.30 -15.39 -8.02
N PRO A 199 -22.94 -15.11 -6.76
CA PRO A 199 -22.62 -16.15 -5.79
C PRO A 199 -23.87 -16.91 -5.36
N THR A 200 -23.67 -18.18 -4.99
CA THR A 200 -24.65 -19.01 -4.32
C THR A 200 -24.55 -18.87 -2.79
N VAL A 201 -25.54 -19.38 -2.07
CA VAL A 201 -25.48 -19.46 -0.59
C VAL A 201 -24.29 -20.29 -0.11
N ALA A 202 -23.89 -21.33 -0.87
CA ALA A 202 -22.75 -22.18 -0.53
C ALA A 202 -21.43 -21.41 -0.65
N ASP A 203 -21.26 -20.59 -1.70
CA ASP A 203 -20.06 -19.76 -1.87
C ASP A 203 -19.93 -18.75 -0.73
N ILE A 204 -21.02 -18.08 -0.37
CA ILE A 204 -21.07 -17.12 0.74
C ILE A 204 -20.68 -17.81 2.06
N GLY A 205 -21.28 -18.97 2.36
CA GLY A 205 -20.96 -19.74 3.56
C GLY A 205 -19.49 -20.18 3.62
N GLN A 206 -18.92 -20.59 2.48
CA GLN A 206 -17.52 -21.01 2.41
C GLN A 206 -16.56 -19.82 2.57
N ILE A 207 -16.85 -18.66 1.96
CA ILE A 207 -16.08 -17.43 2.15
C ILE A 207 -16.12 -17.02 3.63
N LEU A 208 -17.28 -17.02 4.26
CA LEU A 208 -17.42 -16.71 5.69
C LEU A 208 -16.57 -17.66 6.55
N SER A 209 -16.61 -18.96 6.27
CA SER A 209 -15.75 -19.94 6.96
C SER A 209 -14.26 -19.61 6.84
N TYR A 210 -13.81 -19.16 5.66
CA TYR A 210 -12.43 -18.75 5.45
C TYR A 210 -12.08 -17.50 6.24
N VAL A 211 -12.92 -16.45 6.17
CA VAL A 211 -12.72 -15.20 6.91
C VAL A 211 -12.68 -15.46 8.42
N THR A 212 -13.59 -16.30 8.95
CA THR A 212 -13.58 -16.68 10.38
C THR A 212 -12.27 -17.34 10.79
N LYS A 213 -11.73 -18.26 9.98
CA LYS A 213 -10.43 -18.91 10.27
C LYS A 213 -9.28 -17.91 10.27
N THR A 214 -9.30 -16.95 9.34
CA THR A 214 -8.32 -15.85 9.34
C THR A 214 -8.47 -14.97 10.59
N MET A 215 -9.68 -14.74 11.09
CA MET A 215 -9.90 -13.99 12.32
C MET A 215 -9.42 -14.74 13.57
N GLU A 216 -9.45 -16.07 13.60
CA GLU A 216 -8.80 -16.85 14.66
C GLU A 216 -7.27 -16.70 14.62
N PHE A 217 -6.67 -16.62 13.44
CA PHE A 217 -5.25 -16.28 13.32
C PHE A 217 -4.97 -14.86 13.84
N VAL A 218 -5.78 -13.87 13.45
CA VAL A 218 -5.64 -12.48 13.94
C VAL A 218 -5.75 -12.41 15.46
N LYS A 219 -6.69 -13.14 16.05
CA LYS A 219 -6.83 -13.24 17.51
C LYS A 219 -5.57 -13.81 18.17
N ALA A 220 -5.11 -14.97 17.69
CA ALA A 220 -4.06 -15.74 18.35
C ALA A 220 -2.66 -15.16 18.14
N PHE A 221 -2.37 -14.65 16.94
CA PHE A 221 -1.04 -14.18 16.56
C PHE A 221 -0.97 -12.65 16.53
N THR A 222 -1.93 -11.99 15.90
CA THR A 222 -1.83 -10.55 15.62
C THR A 222 -2.16 -9.67 16.82
N LEU A 223 -3.26 -9.92 17.53
CA LEU A 223 -3.80 -9.01 18.54
C LEU A 223 -3.61 -9.46 19.99
N GLY A 224 -3.67 -10.76 20.28
CA GLY A 224 -3.69 -11.25 21.66
C GLY A 224 -5.03 -11.02 22.40
N VAL A 225 -5.99 -10.38 21.74
CA VAL A 225 -7.39 -10.19 22.17
C VAL A 225 -8.33 -10.54 21.01
N SER A 226 -9.64 -10.66 21.27
CA SER A 226 -10.58 -10.91 20.17
C SER A 226 -10.60 -9.71 19.19
N PRO A 227 -10.75 -9.97 17.87
CA PRO A 227 -10.92 -8.90 16.88
C PRO A 227 -12.07 -7.97 17.22
N ASP A 228 -13.20 -8.50 17.71
CA ASP A 228 -14.35 -7.69 18.13
C ASP A 228 -13.98 -6.73 19.27
N THR A 229 -13.29 -7.20 20.31
CA THR A 229 -12.84 -6.32 21.40
C THR A 229 -11.94 -5.21 20.89
N TRP A 230 -11.02 -5.51 19.97
CA TRP A 230 -10.17 -4.48 19.37
C TRP A 230 -10.97 -3.49 18.53
N ILE A 231 -11.85 -3.97 17.64
CA ILE A 231 -12.66 -3.15 16.74
C ILE A 231 -13.57 -2.20 17.53
N GLU A 232 -14.28 -2.70 18.55
CA GLU A 232 -15.18 -1.88 19.38
C GLU A 232 -14.44 -0.76 20.12
N ASN A 233 -13.19 -1.01 20.52
CA ASN A 233 -12.39 -0.04 21.27
C ASN A 233 -11.44 0.79 20.41
N THR A 234 -11.36 0.54 19.09
CA THR A 234 -10.51 1.29 18.16
C THR A 234 -11.33 1.89 17.02
N TYR A 235 -11.60 1.13 15.96
CA TYR A 235 -12.34 1.58 14.78
C TYR A 235 -13.71 2.17 15.14
N ARG A 236 -14.44 1.53 16.05
CA ARG A 236 -15.76 1.99 16.53
C ARG A 236 -15.71 2.83 17.80
N ALA A 237 -14.52 3.20 18.26
CA ALA A 237 -14.38 4.02 19.45
C ALA A 237 -15.08 5.37 19.26
N SER A 238 -15.80 5.84 20.28
CA SER A 238 -16.57 7.09 20.18
C SER A 238 -15.70 8.35 20.09
N SER A 239 -14.37 8.23 20.21
CA SER A 239 -13.41 9.32 19.99
C SER A 239 -11.99 8.77 19.80
N PRO A 240 -11.10 9.51 19.11
CA PRO A 240 -9.68 9.16 19.03
C PRO A 240 -9.03 8.92 20.41
N GLN A 241 -9.34 9.77 21.40
CA GLN A 241 -8.76 9.62 22.74
C GLN A 241 -9.09 8.28 23.40
N LYS A 242 -10.32 7.78 23.23
CA LYS A 242 -10.71 6.47 23.76
C LYS A 242 -9.94 5.33 23.09
N ALA A 243 -9.74 5.42 21.77
CA ALA A 243 -8.95 4.43 21.04
C ALA A 243 -7.49 4.39 21.52
N ALA A 244 -6.84 5.55 21.65
CA ALA A 244 -5.49 5.63 22.20
C ALA A 244 -5.40 5.10 23.63
N ASN A 245 -6.34 5.48 24.51
CA ASN A 245 -6.35 5.01 25.89
C ASN A 245 -6.51 3.48 25.99
N PHE A 246 -7.37 2.87 25.17
CA PHE A 246 -7.51 1.42 25.12
C PHE A 246 -6.19 0.74 24.78
N VAL A 247 -5.52 1.18 23.72
CA VAL A 247 -4.24 0.60 23.28
C VAL A 247 -3.16 0.81 24.35
N LEU A 248 -2.97 2.04 24.86
CA LEU A 248 -1.95 2.32 25.87
C LEU A 248 -2.18 1.54 27.17
N ASN A 249 -3.42 1.46 27.65
CA ASN A 249 -3.74 0.67 28.84
C ASN A 249 -3.46 -0.82 28.62
N HIS A 250 -3.85 -1.35 27.46
CA HIS A 250 -3.59 -2.75 27.12
C HIS A 250 -2.08 -3.05 27.05
N LEU A 251 -1.29 -2.18 26.43
CA LEU A 251 0.18 -2.30 26.41
C LEU A 251 0.78 -2.23 27.82
N GLN A 252 0.31 -1.31 28.67
CA GLN A 252 0.78 -1.19 30.04
C GLN A 252 0.45 -2.44 30.87
N GLU A 253 -0.74 -3.02 30.70
CA GLU A 253 -1.13 -4.27 31.35
C GLU A 253 -0.24 -5.45 30.94
N LEU A 254 0.08 -5.56 29.65
CA LEU A 254 0.98 -6.58 29.14
C LEU A 254 2.40 -6.39 29.70
N LEU A 255 2.92 -5.16 29.68
CA LEU A 255 4.24 -4.85 30.22
C LEU A 255 4.35 -5.15 31.72
N ASN A 256 3.35 -4.78 32.52
CA ASN A 256 3.33 -5.04 33.96
C ASN A 256 3.40 -6.54 34.28
N LYS A 257 2.88 -7.42 33.42
CA LYS A 257 2.95 -8.88 33.59
C LYS A 257 4.26 -9.48 33.08
N SER A 258 4.84 -8.87 32.07
CA SER A 258 5.93 -9.45 31.28
C SER A 258 7.32 -8.94 31.60
N LEU A 259 7.47 -7.74 32.19
CA LEU A 259 8.78 -7.18 32.49
C LEU A 259 9.52 -7.99 33.57
N ASP A 260 8.83 -8.41 34.63
CA ASP A 260 9.41 -9.21 35.71
C ASP A 260 9.68 -10.66 35.28
N SER A 261 8.71 -11.28 34.60
CA SER A 261 8.79 -12.66 34.12
C SER A 261 9.68 -12.81 32.88
N LYS A 262 9.94 -11.71 32.17
CA LYS A 262 10.67 -11.63 30.89
C LYS A 262 10.02 -12.49 29.80
N ASP A 263 8.70 -12.67 29.88
CA ASP A 263 7.91 -13.48 28.95
C ASP A 263 7.02 -12.58 28.07
N PHE A 264 7.40 -12.45 26.81
CA PHE A 264 6.68 -11.67 25.80
C PHE A 264 6.00 -12.57 24.75
N SER A 265 5.78 -13.84 25.08
CA SER A 265 5.22 -14.85 24.18
C SER A 265 3.73 -14.66 23.90
N HIS A 266 3.22 -15.32 22.85
CA HIS A 266 1.78 -15.40 22.60
C HIS A 266 1.01 -16.00 23.80
N SER A 267 1.60 -16.96 24.52
CA SER A 267 1.00 -17.54 25.74
C SER A 267 0.89 -16.56 26.89
N ALA A 268 1.76 -15.54 26.94
CA ALA A 268 1.67 -14.44 27.90
C ALA A 268 0.64 -13.35 27.49
N GLY A 269 -0.04 -13.53 26.34
CA GLY A 269 -1.06 -12.62 25.83
C GLY A 269 -0.55 -11.63 24.79
N TRP A 270 0.72 -11.69 24.39
CA TRP A 270 1.29 -10.77 23.41
C TRP A 270 0.95 -11.15 21.98
N GLY A 271 0.15 -10.32 21.32
CA GLY A 271 0.04 -10.32 19.86
C GLY A 271 1.20 -9.58 19.18
N ASP A 272 1.36 -9.78 17.88
CA ASP A 272 2.38 -9.13 17.04
C ASP A 272 2.19 -7.62 16.96
N VAL A 273 0.93 -7.15 16.89
CA VAL A 273 0.60 -5.72 16.89
C VAL A 273 0.94 -5.09 18.24
N PRO A 274 0.50 -5.63 19.41
CA PRO A 274 0.96 -5.13 20.69
C PRO A 274 2.48 -5.14 20.87
N LEU A 275 3.17 -6.20 20.42
CA LEU A 275 4.63 -6.32 20.51
C LEU A 275 5.30 -5.21 19.70
N PHE A 276 4.90 -5.03 18.45
CA PHE A 276 5.41 -3.95 17.62
C PHE A 276 5.04 -2.57 18.19
N ALA A 277 3.83 -2.39 18.71
CA ALA A 277 3.37 -1.11 19.24
C ALA A 277 4.18 -0.67 20.48
N ALA A 278 4.50 -1.61 21.38
CA ALA A 278 5.31 -1.32 22.56
C ALA A 278 6.78 -1.03 22.21
N PHE A 279 7.41 -1.86 21.38
CA PHE A 279 8.86 -1.81 21.16
C PHE A 279 9.29 -1.08 19.88
N GLY A 280 8.34 -0.67 19.02
CA GLY A 280 8.62 -0.09 17.71
C GLY A 280 8.97 1.39 17.73
N SER A 281 8.45 2.15 18.69
CA SER A 281 8.56 3.62 18.75
C SER A 281 9.27 4.09 20.00
N GLU A 282 10.09 5.13 19.86
CA GLU A 282 10.68 5.86 20.99
C GLU A 282 9.60 6.58 21.78
N LEU A 283 8.71 7.32 21.12
CA LEU A 283 7.62 8.03 21.80
C LEU A 283 6.73 7.05 22.58
N ILE A 284 6.16 6.05 21.91
CA ILE A 284 5.21 5.12 22.54
C ILE A 284 5.93 4.25 23.58
N GLY A 285 7.02 3.61 23.19
CA GLY A 285 7.73 2.66 24.04
C GLY A 285 8.52 3.34 25.16
N GLU A 286 9.41 4.25 24.81
CA GLU A 286 10.36 4.80 25.79
C GLU A 286 9.77 5.95 26.60
N LYS A 287 9.03 6.86 25.97
CA LYS A 287 8.51 8.06 26.66
C LYS A 287 7.20 7.80 27.39
N LEU A 288 6.25 7.12 26.76
CA LEU A 288 4.92 6.90 27.35
C LEU A 288 4.85 5.63 28.20
N LEU A 289 5.45 4.53 27.75
CA LEU A 289 5.41 3.24 28.46
C LEU A 289 6.64 3.01 29.39
N GLY A 290 7.64 3.88 29.33
CA GLY A 290 8.81 3.82 30.21
C GLY A 290 9.79 2.69 29.90
N LEU A 291 9.77 2.15 28.69
CA LEU A 291 10.78 1.18 28.25
C LEU A 291 12.14 1.88 28.07
N PRO A 292 13.27 1.24 28.39
CA PRO A 292 14.58 1.87 28.24
C PRO A 292 15.14 1.78 26.81
N ILE A 293 14.53 0.96 25.94
CA ILE A 293 14.96 0.83 24.55
C ILE A 293 13.79 0.46 23.64
N SER A 294 13.85 0.97 22.42
CA SER A 294 12.94 0.66 21.32
C SER A 294 13.71 0.50 20.00
N MET A 295 13.00 0.13 18.94
CA MET A 295 13.51 0.08 17.58
C MET A 295 13.54 1.46 16.88
N LYS A 296 12.99 2.50 17.54
CA LYS A 296 12.99 3.91 17.09
C LYS A 296 12.50 4.13 15.65
N MET A 297 11.52 3.34 15.20
CA MET A 297 11.00 3.42 13.84
C MET A 297 10.23 4.71 13.55
N ASP A 298 9.84 5.41 14.59
CA ASP A 298 9.18 6.72 14.53
C ASP A 298 10.13 7.89 14.23
N LEU A 299 11.44 7.69 14.31
CA LEU A 299 12.45 8.71 13.99
C LEU A 299 12.85 8.70 12.50
N ALA A 300 12.36 7.73 11.73
CA ALA A 300 12.62 7.58 10.30
C ALA A 300 11.33 7.58 9.47
N GLY A 301 11.46 7.86 8.18
CA GLY A 301 10.35 7.93 7.25
C GLY A 301 9.48 9.19 7.40
N THR A 302 10.06 10.29 7.88
CA THR A 302 9.31 11.50 8.28
C THR A 302 9.28 12.56 7.19
N TYR A 303 8.32 13.49 7.26
CA TYR A 303 8.27 14.66 6.40
C TYR A 303 8.68 15.91 7.17
N LYS A 304 9.79 16.53 6.76
CA LYS A 304 10.31 17.74 7.42
C LYS A 304 9.62 19.03 6.97
N ASP A 305 9.11 19.04 5.75
CA ASP A 305 8.50 20.22 5.13
C ASP A 305 7.03 19.93 4.79
N PRO A 306 6.09 20.30 5.67
CA PRO A 306 4.66 20.05 5.46
C PRO A 306 4.09 20.79 4.25
N ASP A 307 4.75 21.84 3.74
CA ASP A 307 4.29 22.55 2.53
C ASP A 307 4.53 21.75 1.25
N LYS A 308 5.33 20.68 1.31
CA LYS A 308 5.76 19.88 0.14
C LYS A 308 5.17 18.48 0.07
N ILE A 309 4.21 18.17 0.93
CA ILE A 309 3.56 16.86 0.98
C ILE A 309 2.06 17.01 1.19
N GLY A 310 1.28 16.17 0.52
CA GLY A 310 -0.13 15.94 0.81
C GLY A 310 -0.42 14.47 1.08
N PHE A 311 -1.64 14.17 1.49
CA PHE A 311 -2.15 12.82 1.68
C PHE A 311 -3.44 12.67 0.86
N LEU A 312 -3.50 11.63 0.03
CA LEU A 312 -4.53 11.52 -0.99
C LEU A 312 -5.24 10.17 -0.91
N SER A 313 -6.57 10.22 -0.95
CA SER A 313 -7.47 9.07 -1.08
C SER A 313 -8.51 9.36 -2.16
N TYR A 314 -8.70 8.44 -3.09
CA TYR A 314 -9.80 8.43 -4.06
C TYR A 314 -11.06 7.75 -3.52
N GLY A 315 -10.94 7.12 -2.35
CA GLY A 315 -12.02 6.38 -1.69
C GLY A 315 -12.25 4.99 -2.24
N VAL A 316 -12.71 4.08 -1.37
CA VAL A 316 -12.93 2.66 -1.71
C VAL A 316 -14.15 2.07 -1.03
N PHE A 317 -14.66 1.01 -1.65
CA PHE A 317 -15.87 0.25 -1.33
C PHE A 317 -17.16 1.04 -1.51
N PHE A 318 -18.02 0.62 -2.44
CA PHE A 318 -19.35 1.22 -2.63
C PHE A 318 -20.21 1.07 -1.37
N LYS A 319 -21.06 2.05 -1.07
CA LYS A 319 -22.09 1.98 -0.02
C LYS A 319 -23.35 1.27 -0.53
N PRO A 320 -23.56 -0.03 -0.22
CA PRO A 320 -24.67 -0.81 -0.79
C PRO A 320 -26.05 -0.32 -0.39
N GLU A 321 -26.18 0.41 0.72
CA GLU A 321 -27.42 1.06 1.17
C GLU A 321 -27.93 2.13 0.20
N LYS A 322 -27.11 2.59 -0.75
CA LYS A 322 -27.51 3.53 -1.81
C LYS A 322 -28.19 2.86 -3.01
N GLY A 323 -28.27 1.53 -3.04
CA GLY A 323 -28.91 0.78 -4.12
C GLY A 323 -28.02 0.59 -5.34
N ASP A 324 -28.62 0.64 -6.51
CA ASP A 324 -27.93 0.49 -7.79
C ASP A 324 -27.19 1.78 -8.18
N GLY A 325 -26.07 1.61 -8.87
CA GLY A 325 -25.29 2.70 -9.44
C GLY A 325 -24.37 3.44 -8.48
N TYR A 326 -23.52 4.30 -9.05
CA TYR A 326 -22.64 5.20 -8.32
C TYR A 326 -22.26 6.42 -9.17
N ASP A 327 -21.78 7.48 -8.51
CA ASP A 327 -21.22 8.66 -9.18
C ASP A 327 -19.70 8.54 -9.31
N PRO A 328 -19.15 8.45 -10.54
CA PRO A 328 -17.70 8.36 -10.75
C PRO A 328 -16.95 9.66 -10.38
N THR A 329 -17.64 10.81 -10.33
CA THR A 329 -17.05 12.14 -10.09
C THR A 329 -17.08 12.59 -8.63
N SER A 330 -17.98 12.01 -7.82
CA SER A 330 -18.12 12.31 -6.39
C SER A 330 -17.98 11.04 -5.53
N PRO A 331 -16.78 10.42 -5.51
CA PRO A 331 -16.61 9.14 -4.83
C PRO A 331 -16.87 9.22 -3.33
N ALA A 332 -16.45 10.28 -2.62
CA ALA A 332 -16.60 10.40 -1.15
C ALA A 332 -17.94 9.92 -0.60
N ASP A 333 -19.05 10.43 -1.13
CA ASP A 333 -20.37 10.12 -0.60
C ASP A 333 -20.78 8.66 -0.87
N SER A 334 -20.26 8.07 -1.94
CA SER A 334 -20.57 6.70 -2.38
C SER A 334 -19.66 5.64 -1.76
N ARG A 335 -18.70 6.03 -0.91
CA ARG A 335 -17.60 5.16 -0.46
C ARG A 335 -17.57 4.94 1.05
N VAL A 336 -17.34 3.72 1.51
CA VAL A 336 -17.19 3.41 2.95
C VAL A 336 -15.93 4.05 3.50
N ILE A 337 -14.80 3.89 2.81
CA ILE A 337 -13.60 4.68 3.07
C ILE A 337 -13.62 5.86 2.09
N PRO A 338 -13.77 7.11 2.56
CA PRO A 338 -14.04 8.25 1.70
C PRO A 338 -12.82 8.71 0.90
N SER A 339 -13.08 9.47 -0.17
CA SER A 339 -12.06 10.23 -0.88
C SER A 339 -11.78 11.55 -0.16
N GLY A 340 -10.54 12.04 -0.25
CA GLY A 340 -10.15 13.32 0.33
C GLY A 340 -8.70 13.66 -0.02
N TYR A 341 -8.40 14.95 0.04
CA TYR A 341 -7.03 15.47 0.04
C TYR A 341 -6.77 16.09 1.40
N MET A 342 -5.64 15.80 2.01
CA MET A 342 -5.22 16.40 3.26
C MET A 342 -3.84 17.01 3.07
N ASP A 343 -3.66 18.28 3.41
CA ASP A 343 -2.35 18.93 3.30
C ASP A 343 -1.36 18.40 4.37
N GLY A 344 -0.09 18.80 4.28
CA GLY A 344 0.92 18.39 5.26
C GLY A 344 0.71 18.93 6.69
N TYR A 345 -0.29 19.81 6.89
CA TYR A 345 -0.75 20.27 8.21
C TYR A 345 -1.99 19.51 8.70
N PHE A 346 -2.38 18.45 7.99
CA PHE A 346 -3.53 17.60 8.29
C PHE A 346 -4.90 18.28 8.15
N LYS A 347 -4.99 19.35 7.35
CA LYS A 347 -6.27 19.97 7.02
C LYS A 347 -6.92 19.20 5.88
N LEU A 348 -8.10 18.63 6.16
CA LEU A 348 -8.89 17.89 5.17
C LEU A 348 -9.61 18.84 4.21
N GLU A 349 -9.49 18.57 2.92
CA GLU A 349 -10.16 19.24 1.82
C GLU A 349 -10.89 18.25 0.93
N LYS A 350 -11.88 18.75 0.18
CA LYS A 350 -12.60 17.93 -0.78
C LYS A 350 -11.65 17.51 -1.91
N PHE A 351 -11.64 16.21 -2.18
CA PHE A 351 -10.92 15.66 -3.32
C PHE A 351 -11.53 16.16 -4.65
N ASP A 352 -10.66 16.56 -5.57
CA ASP A 352 -10.97 16.98 -6.93
C ASP A 352 -9.97 16.33 -7.90
N TYR A 353 -10.44 15.35 -8.66
CA TYR A 353 -9.61 14.61 -9.61
C TYR A 353 -8.95 15.50 -10.67
N ARG A 354 -9.51 16.71 -10.92
CA ARG A 354 -8.99 17.64 -11.93
C ARG A 354 -7.66 18.28 -11.54
N LYS A 355 -7.27 18.16 -10.28
CA LYS A 355 -5.99 18.66 -9.75
C LYS A 355 -4.84 17.67 -9.96
N ILE A 356 -5.13 16.46 -10.42
CA ILE A 356 -4.12 15.43 -10.69
C ILE A 356 -3.39 15.77 -11.98
N SER A 357 -2.06 15.73 -11.95
CA SER A 357 -1.20 15.78 -13.13
C SER A 357 0.04 14.93 -12.91
N GLU A 358 0.67 14.47 -13.99
CA GLU A 358 1.88 13.65 -13.98
C GLU A 358 3.03 14.38 -14.63
N SER A 359 4.13 14.53 -13.88
CA SER A 359 5.37 15.07 -14.41
C SER A 359 6.24 14.00 -15.05
N ILE A 360 6.94 14.36 -16.13
CA ILE A 360 8.00 13.54 -16.73
C ILE A 360 9.40 14.16 -16.60
N SER A 361 9.53 15.30 -15.91
CA SER A 361 10.78 16.09 -15.84
C SER A 361 12.02 15.29 -15.41
N HIS A 362 11.83 14.30 -14.54
CA HIS A 362 12.90 13.42 -14.04
C HIS A 362 12.65 11.94 -14.41
N SER A 363 11.79 11.69 -15.41
CA SER A 363 11.39 10.37 -15.89
C SER A 363 11.84 10.13 -17.33
N PHE A 364 12.18 8.90 -17.70
CA PHE A 364 12.65 8.56 -19.06
C PHE A 364 11.52 8.53 -20.12
N TYR A 365 10.73 9.59 -20.21
CA TYR A 365 9.72 9.79 -21.27
C TYR A 365 10.05 11.03 -22.10
N ILE A 366 9.41 11.14 -23.26
CA ILE A 366 9.56 12.24 -24.21
C ILE A 366 8.19 12.88 -24.43
N ASP A 367 8.12 14.19 -24.25
CA ASP A 367 6.92 15.00 -24.47
C ASP A 367 7.36 16.46 -24.69
N ASP A 368 6.49 17.29 -25.28
CA ASP A 368 6.70 18.73 -25.42
C ASP A 368 6.29 19.52 -24.16
N VAL A 369 5.52 18.89 -23.27
CA VAL A 369 5.09 19.46 -21.98
C VAL A 369 5.53 18.56 -20.83
N ASN A 370 6.03 19.15 -19.75
CA ASN A 370 6.54 18.41 -18.60
C ASN A 370 5.44 17.80 -17.73
N ASP A 371 4.26 18.43 -17.65
CA ASP A 371 3.15 18.01 -16.80
C ASP A 371 1.86 17.89 -17.60
N ARG A 372 1.17 16.76 -17.47
CA ARG A 372 -0.14 16.54 -18.11
C ARG A 372 -1.14 15.92 -17.14
N PRO A 373 -2.44 16.28 -17.24
CA PRO A 373 -3.47 15.53 -16.55
C PRO A 373 -3.67 14.15 -17.20
N PRO A 374 -4.12 13.11 -16.44
CA PRO A 374 -4.24 11.76 -16.98
C PRO A 374 -5.22 11.60 -18.14
N TRP A 375 -6.30 12.39 -18.20
CA TRP A 375 -7.25 12.34 -19.34
C TRP A 375 -6.67 12.92 -20.65
N ASN A 376 -5.48 13.51 -20.60
CA ASN A 376 -4.70 13.93 -21.76
C ASN A 376 -3.24 13.46 -21.65
N GLY A 377 -2.99 12.36 -20.93
CA GLY A 377 -1.65 11.85 -20.67
C GLY A 377 -1.00 11.27 -21.93
N VAL A 378 0.32 11.41 -22.01
CA VAL A 378 1.16 10.90 -23.10
C VAL A 378 2.20 9.97 -22.51
N THR A 379 2.47 8.89 -23.24
CA THR A 379 3.46 7.90 -22.80
C THR A 379 4.32 7.47 -23.98
N VAL A 380 5.41 8.21 -24.19
CA VAL A 380 6.43 7.90 -25.20
C VAL A 380 7.75 7.66 -24.47
N PRO A 381 8.22 6.41 -24.36
CA PRO A 381 9.49 6.08 -23.71
C PRO A 381 10.70 6.72 -24.42
N GLU A 382 11.74 7.04 -23.65
CA GLU A 382 13.07 7.33 -24.21
C GLU A 382 13.59 6.09 -24.95
N GLY A 383 13.74 6.22 -26.27
CA GLY A 383 14.15 5.12 -27.15
C GLY A 383 15.67 4.98 -27.29
N THR A 384 16.46 5.94 -26.79
CA THR A 384 17.93 5.94 -26.92
C THR A 384 18.56 5.39 -25.64
N PRO A 385 19.15 4.18 -25.64
CA PRO A 385 19.68 3.55 -24.42
C PRO A 385 20.73 4.40 -23.69
N GLU A 386 21.56 5.15 -24.42
CA GLU A 386 22.61 6.00 -23.87
C GLU A 386 22.07 7.20 -23.07
N ASN A 387 20.80 7.55 -23.29
CA ASN A 387 20.12 8.61 -22.54
C ASN A 387 19.59 8.13 -21.18
N ILE A 388 19.57 6.81 -20.94
CA ILE A 388 19.12 6.19 -19.69
C ILE A 388 20.34 6.00 -18.79
N ASP A 389 20.57 6.96 -17.90
CA ASP A 389 21.71 6.93 -16.97
C ASP A 389 21.27 7.34 -15.57
N TYR A 390 21.30 6.37 -14.66
CA TYR A 390 20.92 6.51 -13.25
C TYR A 390 22.01 7.17 -12.38
N THR A 391 23.16 7.53 -12.94
CA THR A 391 24.33 8.05 -12.20
C THR A 391 24.49 9.57 -12.28
N LYS A 392 23.69 10.24 -13.12
CA LYS A 392 23.79 11.70 -13.39
C LYS A 392 23.23 12.61 -12.27
N GLY A 393 22.83 12.03 -11.15
CA GLY A 393 22.36 12.76 -9.98
C GLY A 393 20.91 13.23 -10.09
N SER A 394 20.44 13.90 -9.04
CA SER A 394 18.99 14.12 -8.83
C SER A 394 18.41 15.30 -9.62
N LYS A 395 19.21 15.90 -10.50
CA LYS A 395 18.80 16.92 -11.49
C LYS A 395 18.60 16.34 -12.89
N SER A 396 18.93 15.06 -13.11
CA SER A 396 18.72 14.37 -14.40
C SER A 396 17.43 13.56 -14.40
N ARG A 397 17.09 12.94 -15.53
CA ARG A 397 16.13 11.83 -15.53
C ARG A 397 16.76 10.62 -14.83
N TYR A 398 15.99 9.94 -13.98
CA TYR A 398 16.51 8.81 -13.19
C TYR A 398 15.48 7.71 -12.89
N SER A 399 14.28 7.76 -13.46
CA SER A 399 13.23 6.76 -13.18
C SER A 399 12.36 6.49 -14.40
N TRP A 400 11.85 5.27 -14.51
CA TRP A 400 10.74 4.98 -15.43
C TRP A 400 9.36 5.27 -14.84
N ALA A 401 9.24 5.56 -13.54
CA ALA A 401 7.98 6.05 -12.99
C ALA A 401 7.78 7.52 -13.41
N LYS A 402 6.55 7.88 -13.80
CA LYS A 402 6.12 9.29 -13.87
C LYS A 402 5.98 9.86 -12.45
N ALA A 403 5.88 11.18 -12.32
CA ALA A 403 5.76 11.86 -11.03
C ALA A 403 4.39 12.55 -10.88
N PRO A 404 3.34 11.82 -10.47
CA PRO A 404 2.04 12.41 -10.18
C PRO A 404 2.10 13.37 -9.00
N HIS A 405 1.29 14.42 -9.09
CA HIS A 405 1.12 15.43 -8.07
C HIS A 405 -0.31 15.99 -8.09
N TYR A 406 -0.72 16.60 -6.98
CA TYR A 406 -2.03 17.25 -6.82
C TYR A 406 -1.81 18.76 -6.67
N ASP A 407 -2.17 19.55 -7.69
CA ASP A 407 -1.86 21.00 -7.76
C ASP A 407 -0.38 21.35 -7.50
N GLY A 408 0.53 20.53 -8.03
CA GLY A 408 1.98 20.69 -7.88
C GLY A 408 2.58 20.02 -6.64
N ILE A 409 1.75 19.48 -5.73
CA ILE A 409 2.22 18.86 -4.49
C ILE A 409 2.23 17.32 -4.61
N PRO A 410 3.39 16.64 -4.43
CA PRO A 410 3.44 15.18 -4.30
C PRO A 410 2.59 14.71 -3.12
N CYS A 411 1.92 13.57 -3.26
CA CYS A 411 1.03 13.05 -2.23
C CYS A 411 1.43 11.65 -1.78
N GLU A 412 1.52 11.43 -0.48
CA GLU A 412 1.50 10.07 0.09
C GLU A 412 0.10 9.47 -0.07
N VAL A 413 0.07 8.24 -0.55
CA VAL A 413 -1.15 7.43 -0.67
C VAL A 413 -0.97 6.12 0.08
N GLY A 414 -2.07 5.46 0.45
CA GLY A 414 -2.06 4.16 1.12
C GLY A 414 -2.83 4.16 2.43
N PRO A 415 -2.62 3.13 3.27
CA PRO A 415 -3.39 2.93 4.49
C PRO A 415 -3.38 4.16 5.41
N LEU A 416 -2.21 4.78 5.63
CA LEU A 416 -2.12 5.96 6.50
C LEU A 416 -2.95 7.13 5.95
N ALA A 417 -2.79 7.47 4.67
CA ALA A 417 -3.57 8.52 4.01
C ALA A 417 -5.08 8.27 4.11
N ARG A 418 -5.53 7.03 3.84
CA ARG A 418 -6.95 6.65 3.94
C ARG A 418 -7.50 6.74 5.35
N MET A 419 -6.76 6.25 6.34
CA MET A 419 -7.20 6.27 7.73
C MET A 419 -7.28 7.71 8.27
N MET A 420 -6.35 8.59 7.88
CA MET A 420 -6.41 10.02 8.22
C MET A 420 -7.58 10.73 7.51
N VAL A 421 -7.77 10.50 6.21
CA VAL A 421 -8.90 11.07 5.44
C VAL A 421 -10.26 10.60 5.99
N MET A 422 -10.35 9.34 6.41
CA MET A 422 -11.55 8.78 7.06
C MET A 422 -11.78 9.33 8.47
N GLY A 423 -10.74 9.87 9.13
CA GLY A 423 -10.77 10.19 10.55
C GLY A 423 -10.86 8.95 11.43
N GLU A 424 -10.19 7.86 11.04
CA GLU A 424 -10.17 6.60 11.82
C GLU A 424 -9.66 6.88 13.24
N PRO A 425 -10.38 6.46 14.31
CA PRO A 425 -10.09 6.93 15.66
C PRO A 425 -8.67 6.60 16.15
N LEU A 426 -8.18 5.38 15.93
CA LEU A 426 -6.86 4.97 16.44
C LEU A 426 -5.72 5.71 15.72
N VAL A 427 -5.74 5.74 14.39
CA VAL A 427 -4.69 6.39 13.59
C VAL A 427 -4.71 7.90 13.78
N THR A 428 -5.89 8.52 13.87
CA THR A 428 -6.02 9.95 14.17
C THR A 428 -5.46 10.28 15.56
N ALA A 429 -5.76 9.45 16.56
CA ALA A 429 -5.21 9.61 17.90
C ALA A 429 -3.70 9.46 17.93
N LEU A 430 -3.18 8.50 17.16
CA LEU A 430 -1.75 8.26 17.05
C LEU A 430 -1.04 9.47 16.45
N VAL A 431 -1.47 9.94 15.28
CA VAL A 431 -0.95 11.15 14.61
C VAL A 431 -0.94 12.35 15.57
N LYS A 432 -2.06 12.58 16.27
CA LYS A 432 -2.16 13.67 17.25
C LYS A 432 -1.19 13.48 18.44
N THR A 433 -1.05 12.25 18.95
CA THR A 433 -0.12 11.95 20.05
C THR A 433 1.32 12.27 19.67
N PHE A 434 1.73 11.93 18.45
CA PHE A 434 3.05 12.28 17.94
C PHE A 434 3.23 13.81 17.84
N GLN A 435 2.27 14.51 17.26
CA GLN A 435 2.30 15.96 17.12
C GLN A 435 2.36 16.69 18.47
N ASP A 436 1.51 16.31 19.42
CA ASP A 436 1.43 16.93 20.75
C ASP A 436 2.71 16.75 21.59
N ASN A 437 3.51 15.73 21.29
CA ASN A 437 4.76 15.42 21.99
C ASN A 437 6.02 15.88 21.22
N GLY A 438 5.85 16.66 20.14
CA GLY A 438 6.97 17.22 19.37
C GLY A 438 7.69 16.23 18.46
N TYR A 439 7.05 15.11 18.11
CA TYR A 439 7.54 14.15 17.13
C TYR A 439 6.88 14.39 15.76
N TYR A 440 7.51 13.89 14.69
CA TYR A 440 6.89 13.89 13.38
C TYR A 440 5.69 12.92 13.35
N PRO A 441 4.47 13.42 13.03
CA PRO A 441 3.24 12.63 13.09
C PRO A 441 3.17 11.49 12.06
N VAL A 442 3.87 11.65 10.93
CA VAL A 442 3.96 10.63 9.89
C VAL A 442 5.39 10.09 9.85
N ASN A 443 5.52 8.77 9.99
CA ASN A 443 6.79 8.06 10.12
C ASN A 443 6.59 6.56 9.79
N ASN A 444 7.66 5.76 9.82
CA ASN A 444 7.56 4.33 9.51
C ASN A 444 6.63 3.59 10.47
N TYR A 445 6.65 3.94 11.76
CA TYR A 445 5.79 3.32 12.77
C TYR A 445 4.31 3.58 12.50
N THR A 446 3.91 4.83 12.25
CA THR A 446 2.50 5.18 12.00
C THR A 446 1.96 4.59 10.70
N ARG A 447 2.78 4.49 9.63
CA ARG A 447 2.41 3.77 8.40
C ARG A 447 2.10 2.30 8.66
N MET A 448 2.90 1.64 9.49
CA MET A 448 2.70 0.22 9.76
C MET A 448 1.49 -0.04 10.64
N ILE A 449 1.27 0.76 11.68
CA ILE A 449 0.05 0.67 12.50
C ILE A 449 -1.20 0.93 11.65
N ALA A 450 -1.18 1.94 10.76
CA ALA A 450 -2.31 2.20 9.87
C ALA A 450 -2.62 1.03 8.94
N ARG A 451 -1.60 0.36 8.38
CA ARG A 451 -1.78 -0.83 7.54
C ARG A 451 -2.38 -2.01 8.31
N MET A 452 -1.91 -2.25 9.54
CA MET A 452 -2.45 -3.30 10.41
C MET A 452 -3.90 -2.99 10.81
N GLN A 453 -4.19 -1.73 11.16
CA GLN A 453 -5.53 -1.28 11.56
C GLN A 453 -6.55 -1.36 10.42
N GLU A 454 -6.13 -1.08 9.17
CA GLU A 454 -7.05 -1.10 8.02
C GLU A 454 -7.67 -2.49 7.78
N ILE A 455 -6.97 -3.58 8.12
CA ILE A 455 -7.55 -4.93 8.10
C ILE A 455 -8.81 -4.98 8.99
N LEU A 456 -8.73 -4.39 10.18
CA LEU A 456 -9.80 -4.41 11.18
C LEU A 456 -10.92 -3.40 10.88
N VAL A 457 -10.67 -2.43 10.00
CA VAL A 457 -11.71 -1.59 9.41
C VAL A 457 -12.48 -2.35 8.33
N VAL A 458 -11.80 -3.15 7.51
CA VAL A 458 -12.40 -3.85 6.35
C VAL A 458 -13.18 -5.11 6.73
N VAL A 459 -12.70 -5.90 7.69
CA VAL A 459 -13.33 -7.15 8.12
C VAL A 459 -14.81 -7.00 8.52
N PRO A 460 -15.23 -6.03 9.38
CA PRO A 460 -16.63 -5.91 9.77
C PRO A 460 -17.54 -5.58 8.58
N GLU A 461 -17.05 -4.78 7.62
CA GLU A 461 -17.77 -4.48 6.38
C GLU A 461 -17.91 -5.71 5.50
N LEU A 462 -16.84 -6.49 5.34
CA LEU A 462 -16.87 -7.76 4.60
C LEU A 462 -17.89 -8.74 5.17
N ILE A 463 -17.92 -8.90 6.50
CA ILE A 463 -18.89 -9.78 7.18
C ILE A 463 -20.32 -9.26 6.96
N LYS A 464 -20.55 -7.95 7.13
CA LYS A 464 -21.86 -7.34 6.89
C LYS A 464 -22.32 -7.56 5.44
N TRP A 465 -21.45 -7.35 4.46
CA TRP A 465 -21.80 -7.57 3.05
C TRP A 465 -22.18 -9.01 2.76
N LEU A 466 -21.41 -9.97 3.28
CA LEU A 466 -21.66 -11.40 3.08
C LEU A 466 -22.93 -11.90 3.79
N THR A 467 -23.28 -11.33 4.95
CA THR A 467 -24.36 -11.85 5.80
C THR A 467 -25.68 -11.10 5.69
N GLN A 468 -25.65 -9.82 5.29
CA GLN A 468 -26.82 -8.94 5.35
C GLN A 468 -27.13 -8.30 3.99
N ASP A 469 -26.12 -7.86 3.24
CA ASP A 469 -26.36 -7.01 2.07
C ASP A 469 -26.43 -7.77 0.74
N LEU A 470 -25.61 -8.81 0.57
CA LEU A 470 -25.48 -9.58 -0.68
C LEU A 470 -26.60 -10.60 -0.82
N GLN A 471 -27.32 -10.55 -1.94
CA GLN A 471 -28.39 -11.50 -2.23
C GLN A 471 -27.86 -12.64 -3.12
N ALA A 472 -27.91 -13.87 -2.64
CA ALA A 472 -27.52 -15.03 -3.45
C ALA A 472 -28.37 -15.12 -4.73
N GLY A 473 -27.73 -15.33 -5.88
CA GLY A 473 -28.41 -15.39 -7.18
C GLY A 473 -29.01 -14.07 -7.69
N GLY A 474 -28.77 -12.93 -7.02
CA GLY A 474 -29.32 -11.64 -7.45
C GLY A 474 -28.66 -11.07 -8.72
N LYS A 475 -29.27 -10.04 -9.30
CA LYS A 475 -28.77 -9.39 -10.53
C LYS A 475 -27.39 -8.77 -10.28
N VAL A 476 -26.38 -9.14 -11.08
CA VAL A 476 -24.98 -8.71 -10.90
C VAL A 476 -24.43 -7.83 -12.02
N ALA A 477 -25.13 -7.72 -13.14
CA ALA A 477 -24.72 -6.89 -14.27
C ALA A 477 -25.91 -6.30 -15.03
N VAL A 478 -25.65 -5.24 -15.78
CA VAL A 478 -26.52 -4.73 -16.84
C VAL A 478 -26.00 -5.12 -18.22
N HIS A 479 -26.88 -5.10 -19.21
CA HIS A 479 -26.49 -5.31 -20.60
C HIS A 479 -25.67 -4.12 -21.08
N THR A 480 -24.62 -4.40 -21.87
CA THR A 480 -23.77 -3.40 -22.49
C THR A 480 -23.52 -3.79 -23.93
N ASP A 481 -23.45 -2.80 -24.82
CA ASP A 481 -23.14 -2.96 -26.23
C ASP A 481 -21.94 -2.07 -26.60
N LEU A 482 -21.08 -2.56 -27.51
CA LEU A 482 -19.86 -1.84 -27.88
C LEU A 482 -20.17 -0.46 -28.48
N SER A 483 -21.32 -0.28 -29.13
CA SER A 483 -21.73 1.01 -29.69
C SER A 483 -21.98 2.10 -28.63
N MET A 484 -22.19 1.71 -27.36
CA MET A 484 -22.35 2.66 -26.24
C MET A 484 -21.03 3.38 -25.91
N ALA A 485 -19.89 2.80 -26.31
CA ALA A 485 -18.57 3.36 -26.10
C ALA A 485 -18.08 4.19 -27.30
N LYS A 486 -18.94 4.68 -28.20
CA LYS A 486 -18.52 5.50 -29.34
C LYS A 486 -18.18 6.92 -28.91
N SER A 487 -16.95 7.36 -29.18
CA SER A 487 -16.49 8.73 -28.92
C SER A 487 -16.74 9.17 -27.47
N SER A 488 -16.48 8.24 -26.54
CA SER A 488 -16.76 8.41 -25.11
C SER A 488 -15.45 8.48 -24.32
N THR A 489 -15.56 8.95 -23.08
CA THR A 489 -14.48 8.95 -22.09
C THR A 489 -14.96 8.31 -20.80
N GLY A 490 -14.07 7.72 -20.02
CA GLY A 490 -14.39 7.20 -18.69
C GLY A 490 -13.21 7.26 -17.74
N MET A 491 -13.52 7.37 -16.45
CA MET A 491 -12.60 7.47 -15.34
C MET A 491 -13.00 6.47 -14.24
N GLY A 492 -12.05 5.65 -13.84
CA GLY A 492 -12.22 4.65 -12.80
C GLY A 492 -11.33 4.96 -11.62
N LEU A 493 -11.90 5.64 -10.62
CA LEU A 493 -11.23 5.92 -9.36
C LEU A 493 -11.51 4.81 -8.34
N TRP A 494 -10.45 4.35 -7.69
CA TRP A 494 -10.48 3.26 -6.72
C TRP A 494 -9.30 3.36 -5.74
N GLU A 495 -9.20 2.42 -4.81
CA GLU A 495 -8.00 2.22 -3.99
C GLU A 495 -7.50 0.78 -4.12
N ALA A 496 -6.22 0.67 -4.43
CA ALA A 496 -5.48 -0.56 -4.23
C ALA A 496 -4.95 -0.63 -2.78
N PRO A 497 -4.50 -1.81 -2.29
CA PRO A 497 -3.96 -1.92 -0.93
C PRO A 497 -2.90 -0.85 -0.62
N ARG A 498 -2.12 -0.46 -1.64
CA ARG A 498 -1.05 0.54 -1.56
C ARG A 498 -1.48 2.00 -1.66
N GLY A 499 -2.73 2.30 -2.04
CA GLY A 499 -3.22 3.68 -2.16
C GLY A 499 -4.13 3.95 -3.35
N ALA A 500 -4.19 5.23 -3.70
CA ALA A 500 -5.04 5.79 -4.75
C ALA A 500 -4.67 5.21 -6.13
N LEU A 501 -5.68 4.68 -6.83
CA LEU A 501 -5.57 4.06 -8.14
C LEU A 501 -6.62 4.64 -9.09
N GLY A 502 -6.17 5.24 -10.20
CA GLY A 502 -7.04 5.82 -11.22
C GLY A 502 -6.71 5.27 -12.61
N HIS A 503 -7.74 4.91 -13.37
CA HIS A 503 -7.63 4.56 -14.78
C HIS A 503 -8.49 5.52 -15.61
N TRP A 504 -7.94 6.03 -16.71
CA TRP A 504 -8.64 6.91 -17.67
C TRP A 504 -8.62 6.26 -19.04
N ILE A 505 -9.76 6.30 -19.73
CA ILE A 505 -9.95 5.68 -21.03
C ILE A 505 -10.75 6.61 -21.95
N ALA A 506 -10.40 6.64 -23.25
CA ALA A 506 -11.18 7.29 -24.29
C ALA A 506 -11.24 6.42 -25.54
N THR A 507 -12.27 6.62 -26.36
CA THR A 507 -12.51 5.87 -27.60
C THR A 507 -12.83 6.78 -28.79
N ASP A 508 -12.70 6.26 -30.01
CA ASP A 508 -13.09 6.94 -31.25
C ASP A 508 -14.52 6.58 -31.69
N SER A 509 -14.92 7.00 -32.91
CA SER A 509 -16.23 6.73 -33.50
C SER A 509 -16.50 5.25 -33.78
N ASP A 510 -15.46 4.42 -33.81
CA ASP A 510 -15.52 2.97 -34.02
C ASP A 510 -15.44 2.19 -32.69
N SER A 511 -15.54 2.91 -31.56
CA SER A 511 -15.40 2.37 -30.19
C SER A 511 -14.02 1.78 -29.89
N MET A 512 -12.98 2.15 -30.65
CA MET A 512 -11.63 1.69 -30.41
C MET A 512 -10.91 2.62 -29.44
N VAL A 513 -10.11 2.06 -28.53
CA VAL A 513 -9.40 2.86 -27.52
C VAL A 513 -8.41 3.82 -28.18
N THR A 514 -8.54 5.11 -27.88
CA THR A 514 -7.63 6.18 -28.33
C THR A 514 -6.66 6.61 -27.24
N LEU A 515 -7.10 6.55 -25.97
CA LEU A 515 -6.31 6.85 -24.79
C LEU A 515 -6.56 5.81 -23.71
N TYR A 516 -5.47 5.37 -23.08
CA TYR A 516 -5.51 4.68 -21.80
C TYR A 516 -4.38 5.22 -20.92
N GLN A 517 -4.69 5.69 -19.72
CA GLN A 517 -3.72 6.18 -18.74
C GLN A 517 -4.02 5.58 -17.38
N ALA A 518 -2.97 5.23 -16.62
CA ALA A 518 -3.13 4.69 -15.27
C ALA A 518 -2.18 5.37 -14.29
N VAL A 519 -2.77 6.09 -13.32
CA VAL A 519 -2.02 6.64 -12.20
C VAL A 519 -2.22 5.73 -11.00
N VAL A 520 -1.15 5.08 -10.58
CA VAL A 520 -1.19 3.97 -9.62
C VAL A 520 -0.59 4.39 -8.27
N PRO A 521 -0.78 3.64 -7.19
CA PRO A 521 -0.31 4.10 -5.87
C PRO A 521 1.20 4.26 -5.79
N SER A 522 1.93 3.33 -6.41
CA SER A 522 3.39 3.38 -6.40
C SER A 522 3.97 4.40 -7.38
N THR A 523 3.21 4.91 -8.38
CA THR A 523 3.65 6.12 -9.09
C THR A 523 3.58 7.33 -8.18
N TRP A 524 2.60 7.44 -7.27
CA TRP A 524 2.57 8.51 -6.25
C TRP A 524 3.74 8.41 -5.28
N ASN A 525 3.85 7.28 -4.58
CA ASN A 525 4.79 7.16 -3.47
C ASN A 525 6.26 7.07 -3.91
N LEU A 526 6.53 6.47 -5.09
CA LEU A 526 7.88 6.12 -5.58
C LEU A 526 8.24 6.91 -6.85
N ALA A 527 7.56 8.04 -7.07
CA ALA A 527 7.89 8.96 -8.15
C ALA A 527 9.36 9.42 -8.07
N PRO A 528 9.95 9.85 -9.18
CA PRO A 528 11.05 10.81 -9.12
C PRO A 528 10.52 12.21 -8.75
N ARG A 529 11.38 13.22 -8.76
CA ARG A 529 10.98 14.63 -8.58
C ARG A 529 10.02 15.10 -9.66
N ASN A 530 9.04 15.91 -9.26
CA ASN A 530 8.15 16.59 -10.20
C ASN A 530 8.88 17.77 -10.92
N SER A 531 8.15 18.52 -11.75
CA SER A 531 8.68 19.66 -12.51
C SER A 531 9.18 20.82 -11.65
N GLN A 532 8.70 20.93 -10.41
CA GLN A 532 9.17 21.91 -9.43
C GLN A 532 10.42 21.43 -8.67
N GLY A 533 10.91 20.22 -8.95
CA GLY A 533 12.03 19.61 -8.25
C GLY A 533 11.68 19.11 -6.85
N ILE A 534 10.39 19.01 -6.50
CA ILE A 534 9.95 18.51 -5.20
C ILE A 534 10.13 16.99 -5.17
N PRO A 535 10.86 16.42 -4.18
CA PRO A 535 11.03 14.97 -4.07
C PRO A 535 9.72 14.24 -3.82
N SER A 536 9.65 12.97 -4.20
CA SER A 536 8.47 12.12 -3.95
C SER A 536 8.33 11.76 -2.46
N PRO A 537 7.17 11.22 -2.04
CA PRO A 537 6.95 10.77 -0.66
C PRO A 537 8.10 9.92 -0.10
N VAL A 538 8.57 8.90 -0.83
CA VAL A 538 9.70 8.08 -0.36
C VAL A 538 11.02 8.85 -0.31
N GLU A 539 11.33 9.68 -1.30
CA GLU A 539 12.56 10.48 -1.27
C GLU A 539 12.56 11.45 -0.08
N GLN A 540 11.45 12.17 0.14
CA GLN A 540 11.29 13.06 1.30
C GLN A 540 11.42 12.31 2.62
N ALA A 541 10.84 11.11 2.72
CA ALA A 541 10.86 10.28 3.91
C ALA A 541 12.25 9.70 4.24
N LEU A 542 13.11 9.55 3.24
CA LEU A 542 14.51 9.14 3.43
C LEU A 542 15.39 10.33 3.83
N ILE A 543 15.19 11.50 3.23
CA ILE A 543 16.06 12.66 3.43
C ILE A 543 16.04 13.09 4.90
N GLY A 544 17.24 13.11 5.48
CA GLY A 544 17.47 13.54 6.85
C GLY A 544 17.31 12.45 7.91
N THR A 545 17.15 11.19 7.50
CA THR A 545 17.12 10.01 8.39
C THR A 545 18.48 9.30 8.41
N LYS A 546 18.67 8.42 9.39
CA LYS A 546 19.89 7.61 9.52
C LYS A 546 19.81 6.32 8.69
N ILE A 547 20.95 5.89 8.13
CA ILE A 547 20.99 4.74 7.20
C ILE A 547 20.86 3.37 7.89
N SER A 548 21.26 3.23 9.15
CA SER A 548 21.27 1.97 9.90
C SER A 548 20.13 1.93 10.94
N ALA A 549 19.93 0.77 11.54
CA ALA A 549 18.85 0.54 12.52
C ALA A 549 18.94 1.47 13.74
N ALA A 550 17.76 1.84 14.27
CA ALA A 550 17.58 2.62 15.50
C ALA A 550 18.54 3.83 15.62
N GLU A 551 18.51 4.73 14.65
CA GLU A 551 19.34 5.95 14.63
C GLU A 551 20.87 5.68 14.68
N ASN A 552 21.34 4.66 13.96
CA ASN A 552 22.74 4.23 13.99
C ASN A 552 23.23 3.85 15.41
N ALA A 553 22.38 3.21 16.22
CA ALA A 553 22.70 2.84 17.62
C ALA A 553 23.93 1.92 17.80
N LEU A 554 24.41 1.29 16.72
CA LEU A 554 25.63 0.47 16.67
C LEU A 554 26.77 1.15 15.89
N GLY A 555 26.61 2.43 15.52
CA GLY A 555 27.48 3.14 14.58
C GLY A 555 26.91 3.14 13.16
N VAL A 556 27.61 3.85 12.26
CA VAL A 556 27.24 3.93 10.85
C VAL A 556 27.69 2.65 10.14
N ASP A 557 26.75 1.86 9.64
CA ASP A 557 27.03 0.66 8.85
C ASP A 557 26.49 0.82 7.42
N TYR A 558 27.41 1.05 6.48
CA TYR A 558 27.12 1.18 5.06
C TYR A 558 26.79 -0.16 4.37
N SER A 559 27.12 -1.30 5.00
CA SER A 559 26.83 -2.64 4.48
C SER A 559 25.45 -3.15 4.88
N ASN A 560 24.87 -2.59 5.96
CA ASN A 560 23.52 -2.90 6.43
C ASN A 560 22.65 -1.63 6.51
N PRO A 561 22.18 -1.11 5.36
CA PRO A 561 21.38 0.12 5.30
C PRO A 561 19.91 -0.12 5.70
N LEU A 562 19.69 -0.72 6.87
CA LEU A 562 18.36 -1.15 7.32
C LEU A 562 17.38 0.02 7.47
N GLY A 563 17.85 1.24 7.77
CA GLY A 563 17.02 2.44 7.84
C GLY A 563 16.41 2.83 6.48
N ILE A 564 17.18 2.66 5.39
CA ILE A 564 16.68 2.84 4.02
C ILE A 564 15.60 1.81 3.72
N LEU A 565 15.86 0.55 4.08
CA LEU A 565 14.95 -0.58 3.82
C LEU A 565 13.63 -0.45 4.59
N HIS A 566 13.67 -0.11 5.88
CA HIS A 566 12.45 0.12 6.67
C HIS A 566 11.59 1.22 6.06
N THR A 567 12.21 2.33 5.69
CA THR A 567 11.51 3.47 5.10
C THR A 567 10.87 3.08 3.78
N ALA A 568 11.65 2.53 2.85
CA ALA A 568 11.16 2.11 1.54
C ALA A 568 10.05 1.07 1.63
N ARG A 569 10.23 0.02 2.44
CA ARG A 569 9.24 -1.06 2.59
C ARG A 569 7.98 -0.62 3.34
N SER A 570 8.02 0.44 4.16
CA SER A 570 6.83 0.95 4.85
C SER A 570 5.72 1.42 3.89
N TYR A 571 6.09 1.81 2.66
CA TYR A 571 5.16 2.19 1.58
C TYR A 571 4.62 1.00 0.78
N ASP A 572 5.05 -0.22 1.07
CA ASP A 572 4.70 -1.44 0.32
C ASP A 572 4.93 -1.25 -1.21
N PRO A 573 6.18 -1.03 -1.64
CA PRO A 573 6.47 -0.64 -3.02
C PRO A 573 6.11 -1.75 -4.02
N CYS A 574 5.44 -1.35 -5.10
CA CYS A 574 5.09 -2.19 -6.24
C CYS A 574 5.49 -1.50 -7.55
N LEU A 575 6.67 -1.84 -8.08
CA LEU A 575 7.23 -1.15 -9.23
C LEU A 575 6.68 -1.69 -10.55
N ALA A 576 6.19 -2.93 -10.61
CA ALA A 576 5.40 -3.32 -11.77
C ALA A 576 4.11 -2.50 -11.82
N CYS A 577 3.50 -2.19 -10.66
CA CYS A 577 2.39 -1.23 -10.63
C CYS A 577 2.84 0.13 -11.18
N ALA A 578 3.93 0.66 -10.62
CA ALA A 578 4.42 2.01 -10.92
C ALA A 578 4.83 2.21 -12.38
N VAL A 579 5.28 1.14 -13.06
CA VAL A 579 5.75 1.27 -14.44
C VAL A 579 5.17 0.21 -15.36
N HIS A 580 4.48 0.70 -16.38
CA HIS A 580 3.64 -0.14 -17.21
C HIS A 580 3.61 0.37 -18.68
N THR A 581 4.71 0.31 -19.48
CA THR A 581 4.68 0.49 -20.99
C THR A 581 5.51 -0.52 -21.87
N ILE A 582 4.96 -1.20 -22.92
CA ILE A 582 5.57 -2.36 -23.69
C ILE A 582 6.09 -1.74 -24.98
N ASP A 583 7.34 -2.05 -25.32
CA ASP A 583 7.88 -1.85 -26.66
C ASP A 583 7.42 -2.99 -27.61
N LYS A 584 6.77 -2.60 -28.72
CA LYS A 584 6.29 -3.52 -29.78
C LYS A 584 7.23 -3.55 -31.00
N THR A 585 8.41 -2.94 -30.96
CA THR A 585 9.21 -2.77 -32.19
C THR A 585 9.98 -4.01 -32.65
N GLY A 586 10.14 -5.05 -31.81
CA GLY A 586 10.59 -6.37 -32.27
C GLY A 586 11.87 -6.35 -33.12
N LYS A 587 12.76 -5.37 -32.89
CA LYS A 587 14.01 -5.22 -33.62
C LYS A 587 15.13 -5.15 -32.59
N HIS A 588 15.99 -6.16 -32.62
CA HIS A 588 17.37 -6.27 -32.11
C HIS A 588 17.59 -7.48 -31.17
N PRO A 589 18.18 -8.59 -31.68
CA PRO A 589 18.42 -9.83 -30.94
C PRO A 589 19.66 -9.83 -30.01
N ASP A 590 20.39 -8.71 -29.86
CA ASP A 590 21.72 -8.71 -29.24
C ASP A 590 21.83 -7.84 -27.98
N TYR A 591 20.95 -8.01 -26.98
CA TYR A 591 21.26 -7.55 -25.62
C TYR A 591 20.72 -8.53 -24.58
N ILE A 592 21.66 -9.25 -23.97
CA ILE A 592 21.44 -10.16 -22.85
C ILE A 592 20.94 -9.35 -21.65
N ILE A 593 19.67 -9.52 -21.27
CA ILE A 593 19.17 -9.18 -19.94
C ILE A 593 19.56 -10.32 -19.01
N LYS A 594 20.64 -10.15 -18.25
CA LYS A 594 20.93 -11.01 -17.10
C LYS A 594 20.15 -10.50 -15.89
N VAL A 595 19.04 -11.18 -15.61
CA VAL A 595 18.42 -11.18 -14.29
C VAL A 595 19.16 -12.21 -13.46
N LEU A 596 19.81 -11.79 -12.38
CA LEU A 596 20.18 -12.66 -11.25
C LEU A 596 19.26 -12.36 -10.09
#